data_AF-A0A0G1YXN2-F1
#
_entry.id   AF-A0A0G1YXN2-F1
#
_cell.length_a   1.000
_cell.length_b   1.000
_cell.length_c   1.000
_cell.angle_alpha   90.00
_cell.angle_beta   90.00
_cell.angle_gamma   90.00
#
_symmetry.space_group_name_H-M   'P 1'
#
loop_
_entity.id
_entity.type
_entity.pdbx_description
1 polymer ?
#
loop_
_entity_poly.entity_id
_entity_poly.type
_entity_poly.pdbx_seq_one_letter_code
_entity_poly.pdbx_strand_id
1 'polypeptide(L)'
;MNDRQVRRQQMSDRPFGLERPVSSVAFWFDHATEQERSRVRVEVRLSHLERQGRTDVDAAELHLLISAVENYVDGRLVEYALQHPTADWWRRMPEACQLQTMGKILGHVDDFGRWYRENDPMVPAETRARREPQTDERGERWMWVKGIERFTTPSKLAKYAGLLPGQHRSTGEERDSNTDFRTILYRWMQFGVLYHDCKYRDRYYAYKLWKQQAIERTGGRVLPTPKGRFCPRCLAEREVPKNTKLCPECGTKLGRKEEPPGVVWAGHLDNMARRWTVKLFLNHLWVVYRQAEGLAVRAPYAVEKMPQEHATVIDPWEMCDVREAPPLRKRTVPGERLRKKMLADGDHAAE
;
A
#
# COMPACT_ATOMS: atom_id res chain seq x y z
N MET A 1 -31.30 11.00 2.36
CA MET A 1 -30.53 11.74 3.38
C MET A 1 -29.82 12.89 2.69
N ASN A 2 -30.03 14.12 3.16
CA ASN A 2 -29.58 15.32 2.46
C ASN A 2 -28.08 15.57 2.73
N ASP A 3 -27.32 16.05 1.75
CA ASP A 3 -25.85 16.18 1.78
C ASP A 3 -25.33 17.06 2.95
N ARG A 4 -26.17 17.98 3.43
CA ARG A 4 -25.94 18.78 4.65
C ARG A 4 -26.06 18.00 5.96
N GLN A 5 -26.89 16.96 6.03
CA GLN A 5 -27.01 16.10 7.22
C GLN A 5 -25.82 15.17 7.36
N VAL A 6 -25.26 14.69 6.24
CA VAL A 6 -24.04 13.85 6.24
C VAL A 6 -22.82 14.66 6.70
N ARG A 7 -22.65 15.90 6.21
CA ARG A 7 -21.58 16.79 6.71
C ARG A 7 -21.77 17.21 8.18
N ARG A 8 -23.00 17.39 8.66
CA ARG A 8 -23.28 17.63 10.09
C ARG A 8 -23.00 16.41 10.97
N GLN A 9 -23.28 15.19 10.49
CA GLN A 9 -22.93 13.96 11.20
C GLN A 9 -21.43 13.68 11.21
N GLN A 10 -20.71 14.01 10.13
CA GLN A 10 -19.24 13.90 10.11
C GLN A 10 -18.55 14.92 11.04
N MET A 11 -19.17 16.08 11.31
CA MET A 11 -18.71 17.04 12.33
C MET A 11 -19.10 16.65 13.77
N SER A 12 -20.10 15.78 13.98
CA SER A 12 -20.49 15.32 15.32
C SER A 12 -19.65 14.15 15.86
N ASP A 13 -18.84 13.53 15.01
CA ASP A 13 -18.03 12.34 15.34
C ASP A 13 -16.55 12.66 15.62
N ARG A 14 -16.19 13.94 15.77
CA ARG A 14 -14.83 14.37 16.12
C ARG A 14 -14.86 15.17 17.42
N PRO A 15 -13.90 14.93 18.33
CA PRO A 15 -13.78 15.73 19.54
C PRO A 15 -13.51 17.19 19.20
N PHE A 16 -14.04 18.10 20.01
CA PHE A 16 -13.83 19.53 19.84
C PHE A 16 -12.59 19.99 20.61
N GLY A 17 -11.61 20.56 19.92
CA GLY A 17 -10.37 21.05 20.52
C GLY A 17 -9.29 19.99 20.78
N LEU A 18 -9.57 18.69 20.53
CA LEU A 18 -8.53 17.66 20.60
C LEU A 18 -7.83 17.48 19.25
N GLU A 19 -6.52 17.65 19.26
CA GLU A 19 -5.68 17.39 18.10
C GLU A 19 -5.49 15.89 17.87
N ARG A 20 -5.41 15.52 16.60
CA ARG A 20 -5.08 14.14 16.22
C ARG A 20 -3.61 13.86 16.55
N PRO A 21 -3.27 12.85 17.36
CA PRO A 21 -1.88 12.46 17.58
C PRO A 21 -1.38 11.68 16.36
N VAL A 22 -0.84 12.40 15.37
CA VAL A 22 -0.25 11.84 14.16
C VAL A 22 1.16 11.32 14.49
N SER A 23 1.48 10.08 14.10
CA SER A 23 2.85 9.58 14.27
C SER A 23 3.80 10.31 13.34
N SER A 24 5.07 10.42 13.72
CA SER A 24 6.06 11.08 12.86
C SER A 24 6.16 10.39 11.49
N VAL A 25 6.04 9.06 11.43
CA VAL A 25 6.00 8.32 10.16
C VAL A 25 4.79 8.73 9.31
N ALA A 26 3.60 8.81 9.89
CA ALA A 26 2.39 9.24 9.16
C ALA A 26 2.50 10.68 8.65
N PHE A 27 3.00 11.60 9.49
CA PHE A 27 3.21 13.00 9.10
C PHE A 27 4.15 13.14 7.89
N TRP A 28 5.32 12.50 7.95
CA TRP A 28 6.29 12.58 6.85
C TRP A 28 5.85 11.78 5.62
N PHE A 29 5.03 10.74 5.79
CA PHE A 29 4.43 9.99 4.69
C PHE A 29 3.47 10.85 3.86
N ASP A 30 2.59 11.61 4.51
CA ASP A 30 1.65 12.48 3.82
C ASP A 30 2.41 13.52 2.98
N HIS A 31 3.43 14.15 3.57
CA HIS A 31 4.29 15.08 2.85
C HIS A 31 5.05 14.39 1.71
N ALA A 32 5.60 13.18 1.91
CA ALA A 32 6.34 12.47 0.87
C ALA A 32 5.46 12.18 -0.34
N THR A 33 4.21 11.77 -0.10
CA THR A 33 3.25 11.46 -1.15
C THR A 33 2.85 12.71 -1.95
N GLU A 34 2.63 13.84 -1.28
CA GLU A 34 2.30 15.10 -1.96
C GLU A 34 3.48 15.68 -2.74
N GLN A 35 4.70 15.61 -2.21
CA GLN A 35 5.89 16.06 -2.95
C GLN A 35 6.16 15.19 -4.18
N GLU A 36 6.05 13.85 -4.06
CA GLU A 36 6.18 12.94 -5.22
C GLU A 36 5.14 13.29 -6.30
N ARG A 37 3.88 13.52 -5.92
CA ARG A 37 2.81 13.93 -6.86
C ARG A 37 3.14 15.25 -7.55
N SER A 38 3.64 16.23 -6.81
CA SER A 38 4.03 17.54 -7.34
C SER A 38 5.17 17.40 -8.36
N ARG A 39 6.24 16.67 -8.00
CA ARG A 39 7.40 16.46 -8.87
C ARG A 39 7.01 15.76 -10.17
N VAL A 40 6.26 14.65 -10.07
CA VAL A 40 5.84 13.86 -11.25
C VAL A 40 5.02 14.69 -12.23
N ARG A 41 4.17 15.61 -11.76
CA ARG A 41 3.41 16.51 -12.66
C ARG A 41 4.34 17.40 -13.49
N VAL A 42 5.38 17.95 -12.87
CA VAL A 42 6.36 18.79 -13.56
C VAL A 42 7.23 17.96 -14.50
N GLU A 43 7.69 16.79 -14.07
CA GLU A 43 8.46 15.84 -14.89
C GLU A 43 7.70 15.44 -16.17
N VAL A 44 6.40 15.10 -16.04
CA VAL A 44 5.56 14.74 -17.19
C VAL A 44 5.41 15.91 -18.17
N ARG A 45 5.26 17.14 -17.66
CA ARG A 45 5.23 18.35 -18.50
C ARG A 45 6.54 18.51 -19.27
N LEU A 46 7.67 18.43 -18.58
CA LEU A 46 9.00 18.55 -19.19
C LEU A 46 9.20 17.48 -20.28
N SER A 47 8.85 16.22 -20.01
CA SER A 47 8.95 15.14 -20.99
C SER A 47 8.04 15.37 -22.21
N HIS A 48 6.85 15.97 -22.03
CA HIS A 48 5.97 16.30 -23.15
C HIS A 48 6.53 17.42 -24.02
N LEU A 49 7.13 18.45 -23.41
CA LEU A 49 7.77 19.56 -24.12
C LEU A 49 9.01 19.10 -24.87
N GLU A 50 9.84 18.26 -24.25
CA GLU A 50 11.03 17.67 -24.88
C GLU A 50 10.66 16.89 -26.16
N ARG A 51 9.59 16.09 -26.12
CA ARG A 51 9.07 15.38 -27.30
C ARG A 51 8.59 16.30 -28.42
N GLN A 52 8.26 17.55 -28.11
CA GLN A 52 7.89 18.59 -29.07
C GLN A 52 9.09 19.45 -29.51
N GLY A 53 10.31 19.16 -29.04
CA GLY A 53 11.49 19.99 -29.27
C GLY A 53 11.43 21.35 -28.57
N ARG A 54 10.65 21.46 -27.49
CA ARG A 54 10.45 22.70 -26.72
C ARG A 54 11.09 22.57 -25.35
N THR A 55 11.51 23.70 -24.79
CA THR A 55 12.03 23.82 -23.43
C THR A 55 11.23 24.84 -22.63
N ASP A 56 11.22 24.69 -21.32
CA ASP A 56 10.53 25.57 -20.36
C ASP A 56 11.43 25.70 -19.12
N VAL A 57 12.06 26.85 -18.98
CA VAL A 57 13.07 27.12 -17.94
C VAL A 57 12.43 27.15 -16.56
N ASP A 58 11.26 27.77 -16.43
CA ASP A 58 10.52 27.85 -15.17
C ASP A 58 10.09 26.46 -14.69
N ALA A 59 9.64 25.60 -15.61
CA ALA A 59 9.31 24.21 -15.29
C ALA A 59 10.54 23.41 -14.86
N ALA A 60 11.70 23.65 -15.48
CA ALA A 60 12.95 22.99 -15.09
C ALA A 60 13.45 23.44 -13.71
N GLU A 61 13.40 24.74 -13.42
CA GLU A 61 13.73 25.29 -12.11
C GLU A 61 12.78 24.77 -11.02
N LEU A 62 11.47 24.79 -11.28
CA LEU A 62 10.47 24.25 -10.37
C LEU A 62 10.69 22.76 -10.10
N HIS A 63 11.05 21.97 -11.12
CA HIS A 63 11.38 20.56 -10.95
C HIS A 63 12.59 20.36 -10.02
N LEU A 64 13.63 21.19 -10.13
CA LEU A 64 14.79 21.14 -9.24
C LEU A 64 14.41 21.46 -7.79
N LEU A 65 13.65 22.53 -7.57
CA LEU A 65 13.21 22.95 -6.23
C LEU A 65 12.32 21.88 -5.56
N ILE A 66 11.32 21.35 -6.27
CA ILE A 66 10.46 20.29 -5.73
C ILE A 66 11.28 19.03 -5.46
N SER A 67 12.21 18.66 -6.35
CA SER A 67 13.09 17.50 -6.14
C SER A 67 13.95 17.65 -4.89
N ALA A 68 14.43 18.86 -4.58
CA ALA A 68 15.18 19.10 -3.34
C ALA A 68 14.30 18.92 -2.09
N VAL A 69 13.06 19.41 -2.13
CA VAL A 69 12.09 19.24 -1.04
C VAL A 69 11.68 17.77 -0.88
N GLU A 70 11.37 17.06 -1.96
CA GLU A 70 11.05 15.63 -1.94
C GLU A 70 12.21 14.83 -1.31
N ASN A 71 13.44 15.09 -1.72
CA ASN A 71 14.62 14.44 -1.14
C ASN A 71 14.72 14.68 0.38
N TYR A 72 14.50 15.90 0.85
CA TYR A 72 14.50 16.22 2.28
C TYR A 72 13.41 15.45 3.03
N VAL A 73 12.17 15.50 2.52
CA VAL A 73 10.99 14.83 3.10
C VAL A 73 11.19 13.32 3.15
N ASP A 74 11.66 12.71 2.05
CA ASP A 74 11.99 11.28 2.00
C ASP A 74 13.11 10.91 2.98
N GLY A 75 14.04 11.83 3.26
CA GLY A 75 15.05 11.67 4.32
C GLY A 75 14.45 11.49 5.69
N ARG A 76 13.54 12.39 6.04
CA ARG A 76 12.84 12.34 7.32
C ARG A 76 11.94 11.11 7.40
N LEU A 77 11.20 10.78 6.33
CA LEU A 77 10.38 9.58 6.29
C LEU A 77 11.20 8.32 6.55
N VAL A 78 12.36 8.17 5.90
CA VAL A 78 13.26 7.03 6.10
C VAL A 78 13.78 6.97 7.54
N GLU A 79 14.18 8.10 8.12
CA GLU A 79 14.66 8.16 9.50
C GLU A 79 13.60 7.64 10.50
N TYR A 80 12.36 8.11 10.38
CA TYR A 80 11.27 7.64 11.25
C TYR A 80 10.85 6.20 10.95
N ALA A 81 10.90 5.77 9.68
CA ALA A 81 10.64 4.38 9.33
C ALA A 81 11.68 3.45 10.00
N LEU A 82 12.96 3.85 10.06
CA LEU A 82 14.02 3.08 10.71
C LEU A 82 13.89 2.99 12.23
N GLN A 83 13.21 3.96 12.85
CA GLN A 83 12.88 3.95 14.28
C GLN A 83 11.59 3.17 14.58
N HIS A 84 10.84 2.78 13.55
CA HIS A 84 9.59 2.07 13.72
C HIS A 84 9.81 0.70 14.38
N PRO A 85 8.91 0.23 15.27
CA PRO A 85 9.09 -1.04 16.00
C PRO A 85 9.28 -2.28 15.11
N THR A 86 8.81 -2.23 13.87
CA THR A 86 8.96 -3.31 12.88
C THR A 86 10.25 -3.25 12.06
N ALA A 87 11.10 -2.24 12.28
CA ALA A 87 12.29 -1.98 11.48
C ALA A 87 13.25 -3.16 11.38
N ASP A 88 13.48 -3.86 12.50
CA ASP A 88 14.37 -5.01 12.52
C ASP A 88 13.92 -6.12 11.55
N TRP A 89 12.61 -6.39 11.48
CA TRP A 89 12.07 -7.42 10.60
C TRP A 89 12.18 -7.06 9.12
N TRP A 90 11.65 -5.91 8.70
CA TRP A 90 11.62 -5.61 7.27
C TRP A 90 12.98 -5.23 6.69
N ARG A 91 13.93 -4.74 7.51
CA ARG A 91 15.31 -4.48 7.07
C ARG A 91 16.07 -5.75 6.73
N ARG A 92 15.65 -6.90 7.25
CA ARG A 92 16.21 -8.21 6.88
C ARG A 92 15.73 -8.69 5.50
N MET A 93 14.97 -7.87 4.77
CA MET A 93 14.59 -8.08 3.37
C MET A 93 14.99 -6.85 2.55
N PRO A 94 16.28 -6.48 2.50
CA PRO A 94 16.70 -5.15 2.05
C PRO A 94 16.37 -4.83 0.59
N GLU A 95 16.33 -5.85 -0.27
CA GLU A 95 15.96 -5.69 -1.68
C GLU A 95 14.45 -5.51 -1.85
N ALA A 96 13.66 -6.37 -1.18
CA ALA A 96 12.20 -6.30 -1.25
C ALA A 96 11.62 -5.08 -0.51
N CYS A 97 12.24 -4.67 0.59
CA CYS A 97 11.75 -3.65 1.51
C CYS A 97 12.64 -2.40 1.50
N GLN A 98 12.65 -1.71 0.36
CA GLN A 98 13.30 -0.41 0.23
C GLN A 98 12.77 0.59 1.28
N LEU A 99 13.69 1.37 1.86
CA LEU A 99 13.42 2.22 3.04
C LEU A 99 12.24 3.19 2.83
N GLN A 100 12.21 3.89 1.69
CA GLN A 100 11.14 4.85 1.36
C GLN A 100 9.79 4.16 1.19
N THR A 101 9.77 3.04 0.45
CA THR A 101 8.57 2.23 0.22
C THR A 101 8.00 1.72 1.54
N MET A 102 8.86 1.26 2.45
CA MET A 102 8.43 0.85 3.79
C MET A 102 7.90 2.02 4.61
N GLY A 103 8.55 3.18 4.57
CA GLY A 103 8.02 4.39 5.20
C GLY A 103 6.61 4.73 4.71
N LYS A 104 6.35 4.61 3.41
CA LYS A 104 5.01 4.85 2.82
C LYS A 104 3.98 3.78 3.23
N ILE A 105 4.37 2.51 3.28
CA ILE A 105 3.51 1.41 3.76
C ILE A 105 3.14 1.62 5.23
N LEU A 106 4.12 1.92 6.09
CA LEU A 106 3.91 2.15 7.51
C LEU A 106 3.08 3.41 7.76
N GLY A 107 3.36 4.49 7.03
CA GLY A 107 2.59 5.73 7.09
C GLY A 107 1.10 5.52 6.86
N HIS A 108 0.72 4.71 5.86
CA HIS A 108 -0.69 4.35 5.62
C HIS A 108 -1.35 3.58 6.77
N VAL A 109 -0.59 2.75 7.48
CA VAL A 109 -1.10 2.00 8.63
C VAL A 109 -1.25 2.93 9.82
N ASP A 110 -0.22 3.71 10.14
CA ASP A 110 -0.19 4.65 11.27
C ASP A 110 -1.21 5.78 11.12
N ASP A 111 -1.40 6.25 9.88
CA ASP A 111 -2.38 7.28 9.55
C ASP A 111 -3.82 6.80 9.78
N PHE A 112 -4.06 5.49 9.84
CA PHE A 112 -5.39 4.93 10.01
C PHE A 112 -5.93 4.97 11.45
N GLY A 113 -5.87 6.11 12.14
CA GLY A 113 -6.46 6.25 13.48
C GLY A 113 -7.85 6.89 13.49
N ARG A 114 -8.57 6.75 14.60
CA ARG A 114 -9.86 7.44 14.82
C ARG A 114 -10.05 7.73 16.30
N TRP A 115 -10.70 8.85 16.60
CA TRP A 115 -11.28 9.13 17.91
C TRP A 115 -12.55 8.32 18.14
N TYR A 116 -12.64 7.71 19.31
CA TYR A 116 -13.82 7.00 19.78
C TYR A 116 -14.25 7.61 21.11
N ARG A 117 -15.54 7.53 21.42
CA ARG A 117 -16.00 7.81 22.79
C ARG A 117 -15.46 6.74 23.72
N GLU A 118 -15.19 7.10 24.98
CA GLU A 118 -14.61 6.20 25.98
C GLU A 118 -15.32 4.82 26.06
N ASN A 119 -16.65 4.84 26.02
CA ASN A 119 -17.49 3.64 26.17
C ASN A 119 -17.83 2.95 24.83
N ASP A 120 -17.29 3.41 23.70
CA ASP A 120 -17.64 2.89 22.38
C ASP A 120 -17.19 1.41 22.23
N PRO A 121 -18.11 0.46 21.95
CA PRO A 121 -17.80 -0.96 21.87
C PRO A 121 -16.80 -1.31 20.75
N MET A 122 -16.55 -0.42 19.79
CA MET A 122 -15.53 -0.61 18.75
C MET A 122 -14.10 -0.41 19.24
N VAL A 123 -13.89 0.17 20.43
CA VAL A 123 -12.56 0.34 21.02
C VAL A 123 -12.07 -1.02 21.53
N PRO A 124 -10.93 -1.53 21.04
CA PRO A 124 -10.35 -2.79 21.55
C PRO A 124 -10.07 -2.72 23.06
N ALA A 125 -10.37 -3.79 23.79
CA ALA A 125 -10.14 -3.85 25.24
C ALA A 125 -8.68 -3.59 25.63
N GLU A 126 -7.74 -4.11 24.84
CA GLU A 126 -6.30 -3.86 24.98
C GLU A 126 -5.93 -2.37 24.82
N THR A 127 -6.62 -1.62 23.96
CA THR A 127 -6.42 -0.17 23.82
C THR A 127 -6.95 0.56 25.03
N ARG A 128 -8.14 0.19 25.53
CA ARG A 128 -8.74 0.80 26.73
C ARG A 128 -7.84 0.66 27.95
N ALA A 129 -7.13 -0.45 28.08
CA ALA A 129 -6.23 -0.70 29.21
C ALA A 129 -4.92 0.13 29.14
N ARG A 130 -4.57 0.69 27.98
CA ARG A 130 -3.26 1.32 27.73
C ARG A 130 -3.31 2.83 27.55
N ARG A 131 -4.48 3.38 27.26
CA ARG A 131 -4.65 4.79 26.92
C ARG A 131 -5.61 5.44 27.89
N GLU A 132 -5.19 6.59 28.40
CA GLU A 132 -6.10 7.46 29.13
C GLU A 132 -6.97 8.24 28.14
N PRO A 133 -8.29 8.30 28.37
CA PRO A 133 -9.16 9.14 27.57
C PRO A 133 -8.87 10.62 27.84
N GLN A 134 -8.95 11.42 26.79
CA GLN A 134 -8.79 12.87 26.83
C GLN A 134 -10.15 13.53 26.86
N THR A 135 -10.27 14.61 27.62
CA THR A 135 -11.49 15.39 27.70
C THR A 135 -11.45 16.49 26.64
N ASP A 136 -12.48 16.57 25.80
CA ASP A 136 -12.61 17.65 24.83
C ASP A 136 -13.13 18.93 25.51
N GLU A 137 -13.15 20.07 24.79
CA GLU A 137 -13.59 21.34 25.40
C GLU A 137 -15.08 21.35 25.81
N ARG A 138 -15.85 20.34 25.38
CA ARG A 138 -17.26 20.15 25.75
C ARG A 138 -17.44 19.24 26.97
N GLY A 139 -16.35 18.72 27.53
CA GLY A 139 -16.38 17.80 28.66
C GLY A 139 -16.63 16.34 28.27
N GLU A 140 -16.68 16.00 26.97
CA GLU A 140 -16.81 14.62 26.51
C GLU A 140 -15.45 13.90 26.57
N ARG A 141 -15.45 12.62 26.96
CA ARG A 141 -14.24 11.80 27.06
C ARG A 141 -14.02 10.96 25.81
N TRP A 142 -12.86 11.14 25.20
CA TRP A 142 -12.48 10.57 23.92
C TRP A 142 -11.19 9.78 24.01
N MET A 143 -11.09 8.71 23.23
CA MET A 143 -9.90 7.87 23.14
C MET A 143 -9.43 7.76 21.68
N TRP A 144 -8.17 8.09 21.45
CA TRP A 144 -7.55 7.89 20.14
C TRP A 144 -7.07 6.46 20.01
N VAL A 145 -7.63 5.72 19.07
CA VAL A 145 -7.18 4.36 18.74
C VAL A 145 -6.30 4.43 17.49
N LYS A 146 -5.03 4.06 17.66
CA LYS A 146 -4.03 4.10 16.58
C LYS A 146 -4.30 3.06 15.49
N GLY A 147 -3.73 3.28 14.32
CA GLY A 147 -3.79 2.42 13.14
C GLY A 147 -3.83 0.91 13.40
N ILE A 148 -2.70 0.37 13.87
CA ILE A 148 -2.55 -1.08 14.06
C ILE A 148 -3.47 -1.68 15.13
N GLU A 149 -3.87 -0.89 16.13
CA GLU A 149 -4.82 -1.29 17.18
C GLU A 149 -6.23 -1.51 16.60
N ARG A 150 -6.64 -0.68 15.63
CA ARG A 150 -7.94 -0.82 14.95
C ARG A 150 -8.01 -2.06 14.08
N PHE A 151 -6.87 -2.52 13.56
CA PHE A 151 -6.77 -3.75 12.80
C PHE A 151 -6.69 -4.94 13.76
N THR A 152 -7.83 -5.35 14.33
CA THR A 152 -7.88 -6.52 15.23
C THR A 152 -7.62 -7.86 14.52
N THR A 153 -7.66 -7.88 13.18
CA THR A 153 -7.33 -9.06 12.36
C THR A 153 -6.58 -8.66 11.10
N PRO A 154 -5.72 -9.53 10.53
CA PRO A 154 -5.01 -9.23 9.29
C PRO A 154 -5.96 -9.02 8.10
N SER A 155 -7.14 -9.65 8.11
CA SER A 155 -8.18 -9.46 7.10
C SER A 155 -8.75 -8.04 7.09
N LYS A 156 -8.83 -7.35 8.24
CA LYS A 156 -9.25 -5.94 8.31
C LYS A 156 -8.22 -5.03 7.63
N LEU A 157 -6.92 -5.29 7.86
CA LEU A 157 -5.84 -4.57 7.17
C LEU A 157 -5.88 -4.81 5.65
N ALA A 158 -6.12 -6.05 5.22
CA ALA A 158 -6.29 -6.38 3.80
C ALA A 158 -7.55 -5.75 3.18
N LYS A 159 -8.67 -5.62 3.94
CA LYS A 159 -9.87 -4.89 3.51
C LYS A 159 -9.56 -3.42 3.30
N TYR A 160 -8.88 -2.80 4.27
CA TYR A 160 -8.46 -1.40 4.19
C TYR A 160 -7.54 -1.16 2.99
N ALA A 161 -6.60 -2.07 2.71
CA ALA A 161 -5.76 -2.03 1.51
C ALA A 161 -6.48 -2.34 0.18
N GLY A 162 -7.80 -2.63 0.19
CA GLY A 162 -8.57 -2.91 -1.02
C GLY A 162 -8.16 -4.20 -1.75
N LEU A 163 -7.75 -5.23 -0.99
CA LEU A 163 -7.27 -6.52 -1.51
C LEU A 163 -8.31 -7.66 -1.44
N LEU A 164 -9.51 -7.38 -0.91
CA LEU A 164 -10.59 -8.37 -0.89
C LEU A 164 -11.29 -8.43 -2.25
N PRO A 165 -11.68 -9.63 -2.72
CA PRO A 165 -12.45 -9.78 -3.96
C PRO A 165 -13.86 -9.19 -3.81
N GLY A 166 -14.50 -8.86 -4.94
CA GLY A 166 -15.92 -8.45 -4.96
C GLY A 166 -16.20 -6.99 -4.59
N GLN A 167 -15.16 -6.16 -4.42
CA GLN A 167 -15.34 -4.72 -4.21
C GLN A 167 -15.67 -4.02 -5.54
N HIS A 168 -16.96 -4.04 -5.92
CA HIS A 168 -17.47 -3.31 -7.08
C HIS A 168 -17.62 -1.82 -6.76
N ARG A 169 -17.53 -0.99 -7.81
CA ARG A 169 -17.73 0.45 -7.69
C ARG A 169 -19.15 0.78 -8.11
N SER A 170 -19.91 1.40 -7.21
CA SER A 170 -21.09 2.19 -7.54
C SER A 170 -20.67 3.62 -7.87
N THR A 171 -21.36 4.27 -8.80
CA THR A 171 -21.21 5.72 -8.98
C THR A 171 -21.80 6.43 -7.75
N GLY A 172 -21.01 7.30 -7.10
CA GLY A 172 -21.47 8.11 -5.95
C GLY A 172 -21.24 7.50 -4.57
N GLU A 173 -20.66 6.29 -4.47
CA GLU A 173 -20.37 5.64 -3.19
C GLU A 173 -18.93 5.91 -2.74
N GLU A 174 -18.75 6.28 -1.47
CA GLU A 174 -17.44 6.41 -0.85
C GLU A 174 -16.78 5.04 -0.69
N ARG A 175 -15.47 4.96 -0.89
CA ARG A 175 -14.75 3.67 -0.79
C ARG A 175 -14.42 3.35 0.66
N ASP A 176 -14.81 2.15 1.08
CA ASP A 176 -14.30 1.48 2.28
C ASP A 176 -12.78 1.17 2.25
N SER A 177 -12.14 1.28 1.08
CA SER A 177 -10.75 0.86 0.85
C SER A 177 -9.84 2.01 0.41
N ASN A 178 -8.64 2.05 0.96
CA ASN A 178 -7.59 3.00 0.59
C ASN A 178 -6.89 2.56 -0.72
N THR A 179 -7.14 3.33 -1.78
CA THR A 179 -6.62 3.03 -3.13
C THR A 179 -5.15 3.39 -3.27
N ASP A 180 -4.69 4.42 -2.55
CA ASP A 180 -3.29 4.82 -2.54
C ASP A 180 -2.45 3.76 -1.85
N PHE A 181 -2.94 3.22 -0.72
CA PHE A 181 -2.28 2.13 -0.02
C PHE A 181 -2.15 0.89 -0.90
N ARG A 182 -3.23 0.53 -1.60
CA ARG A 182 -3.19 -0.56 -2.60
C ARG A 182 -2.14 -0.30 -3.67
N THR A 183 -2.06 0.92 -4.19
CA THR A 183 -1.14 1.28 -5.26
C THR A 183 0.31 1.13 -4.80
N ILE A 184 0.64 1.60 -3.61
CA ILE A 184 1.98 1.45 -3.02
C ILE A 184 2.32 -0.03 -2.83
N LEU A 185 1.39 -0.86 -2.35
CA LEU A 185 1.63 -2.30 -2.19
C LEU A 185 1.86 -3.01 -3.53
N TYR A 186 1.17 -2.62 -4.60
CA TYR A 186 1.42 -3.18 -5.93
C TYR A 186 2.72 -2.67 -6.56
N ARG A 187 3.13 -1.42 -6.27
CA ARG A 187 4.46 -0.92 -6.63
C ARG A 187 5.56 -1.69 -5.89
N TRP A 188 5.38 -1.94 -4.59
CA TRP A 188 6.26 -2.81 -3.79
C TRP A 188 6.33 -4.22 -4.39
N MET A 189 5.20 -4.85 -4.72
CA MET A 189 5.18 -6.17 -5.34
C MET A 189 5.93 -6.18 -6.68
N GLN A 190 5.71 -5.17 -7.52
CA GLN A 190 6.38 -5.09 -8.83
C GLN A 190 7.87 -4.85 -8.67
N PHE A 191 8.28 -3.78 -7.98
CA PHE A 191 9.66 -3.30 -8.01
C PHE A 191 10.51 -3.80 -6.84
N GLY A 192 9.89 -4.13 -5.71
CA GLY A 192 10.57 -4.72 -4.56
C GLY A 192 10.64 -6.24 -4.66
N VAL A 193 9.53 -6.91 -5.00
CA VAL A 193 9.49 -8.38 -4.97
C VAL A 193 9.89 -9.01 -6.31
N LEU A 194 9.26 -8.62 -7.43
CA LEU A 194 9.47 -9.34 -8.70
C LEU A 194 10.81 -9.04 -9.39
N TYR A 195 11.44 -7.91 -9.07
CA TYR A 195 12.75 -7.51 -9.63
C TYR A 195 13.94 -8.10 -8.87
N HIS A 196 13.70 -8.67 -7.69
CA HIS A 196 14.74 -9.03 -6.74
C HIS A 196 14.64 -10.49 -6.33
N ASP A 197 15.77 -11.08 -5.97
CA ASP A 197 15.80 -12.46 -5.51
C ASP A 197 15.53 -12.52 -4.01
N CYS A 198 14.26 -12.71 -3.65
CA CYS A 198 13.80 -12.69 -2.28
C CYS A 198 12.76 -13.78 -2.01
N LYS A 199 12.58 -14.15 -0.75
CA LYS A 199 11.67 -15.24 -0.38
C LYS A 199 10.21 -15.00 -0.74
N TYR A 200 9.76 -13.74 -0.80
CA TYR A 200 8.40 -13.42 -1.27
C TYR A 200 8.21 -13.70 -2.76
N ARG A 201 9.28 -13.60 -3.57
CA ARG A 201 9.26 -13.95 -4.98
C ARG A 201 9.09 -15.46 -5.18
N ASP A 202 9.75 -16.27 -4.35
CA ASP A 202 9.56 -17.72 -4.36
C ASP A 202 8.12 -18.10 -4.03
N ARG A 203 7.55 -17.49 -2.98
CA ARG A 203 6.15 -17.71 -2.59
C ARG A 203 5.19 -17.28 -3.68
N TYR A 204 5.49 -16.18 -4.37
CA TYR A 204 4.73 -15.73 -5.53
C TYR A 204 4.69 -16.77 -6.66
N TYR A 205 5.84 -17.30 -7.08
CA TYR A 205 5.90 -18.31 -8.14
C TYR A 205 5.30 -19.64 -7.71
N ALA A 206 5.55 -20.09 -6.48
CA ALA A 206 4.96 -21.29 -5.92
C ALA A 206 3.43 -21.23 -5.92
N TYR A 207 2.87 -20.10 -5.47
CA TYR A 207 1.42 -19.89 -5.49
C TYR A 207 0.86 -19.83 -6.93
N LYS A 208 1.56 -19.14 -7.84
CA LYS A 208 1.15 -19.04 -9.25
C LYS A 208 1.08 -20.41 -9.90
N LEU A 209 2.10 -21.25 -9.70
CA LEU A 209 2.15 -22.61 -10.22
C LEU A 209 1.05 -23.49 -9.59
N TRP A 210 0.91 -23.46 -8.28
CA TRP A 210 -0.16 -24.19 -7.58
C TRP A 210 -1.55 -23.80 -8.10
N LYS A 211 -1.79 -22.50 -8.29
CA LYS A 211 -3.09 -22.01 -8.76
C LYS A 211 -3.36 -22.40 -10.20
N GLN A 212 -2.34 -22.39 -11.06
CA GLN A 212 -2.44 -22.89 -12.42
C GLN A 212 -2.83 -24.37 -12.44
N GLN A 213 -2.12 -25.22 -11.70
CA GLN A 213 -2.44 -26.64 -11.59
C GLN A 213 -3.85 -26.89 -11.03
N ALA A 214 -4.28 -26.08 -10.05
CA ALA A 214 -5.63 -26.17 -9.51
C ALA A 214 -6.71 -25.85 -10.56
N ILE A 215 -6.48 -24.86 -11.43
CA ILE A 215 -7.37 -24.52 -12.54
C ILE A 215 -7.42 -25.66 -13.56
N GLU A 216 -6.26 -26.23 -13.90
CA GLU A 216 -6.15 -27.34 -14.87
C GLU A 216 -6.86 -28.61 -14.35
N ARG A 217 -6.76 -28.91 -13.05
CA ARG A 217 -7.46 -30.04 -12.41
C ARG A 217 -8.99 -29.89 -12.44
N THR A 218 -9.52 -28.67 -12.37
CA THR A 218 -10.97 -28.42 -12.52
C THR A 218 -11.42 -28.35 -13.98
N GLY A 219 -10.55 -28.72 -14.94
CA GLY A 219 -10.85 -28.70 -16.37
C GLY A 219 -10.72 -27.33 -17.02
N GLY A 220 -10.21 -26.33 -16.31
CA GLY A 220 -9.98 -24.99 -16.83
C GLY A 220 -8.68 -24.88 -17.64
N ARG A 221 -8.55 -23.82 -18.45
CA ARG A 221 -7.36 -23.53 -19.27
C ARG A 221 -6.82 -22.15 -18.97
N VAL A 222 -5.51 -22.04 -18.82
CA VAL A 222 -4.81 -20.75 -18.73
C VAL A 222 -4.31 -20.35 -20.11
N LEU A 223 -4.78 -19.22 -20.61
CA LEU A 223 -4.43 -18.72 -21.95
C LEU A 223 -3.70 -17.38 -21.86
N PRO A 224 -2.84 -17.03 -22.84
CA PRO A 224 -2.17 -15.73 -22.86
C PRO A 224 -3.20 -14.59 -22.89
N THR A 225 -2.93 -13.51 -22.15
CA THR A 225 -3.83 -12.36 -22.11
C THR A 225 -3.89 -11.68 -23.48
N PRO A 226 -5.06 -11.55 -24.11
CA PRO A 226 -5.17 -10.90 -25.41
C PRO A 226 -4.82 -9.41 -25.30
N LYS A 227 -4.01 -8.90 -26.24
CA LYS A 227 -3.67 -7.47 -26.33
C LYS A 227 -4.84 -6.70 -26.93
N GLY A 228 -5.46 -7.24 -27.98
CA GLY A 228 -6.59 -6.72 -28.72
C GLY A 228 -7.94 -7.38 -28.39
N ARG A 229 -8.76 -7.60 -29.43
CA ARG A 229 -10.07 -8.24 -29.29
C ARG A 229 -9.93 -9.76 -29.34
N PHE A 230 -10.69 -10.43 -28.49
CA PHE A 230 -10.68 -11.88 -28.36
C PHE A 230 -11.98 -12.50 -28.87
N CYS A 231 -11.87 -13.61 -29.61
CA CYS A 231 -13.03 -14.37 -30.05
C CYS A 231 -13.31 -15.52 -29.08
N PRO A 232 -14.46 -15.51 -28.36
CA PRO A 232 -14.79 -16.55 -27.38
C PRO A 232 -15.04 -17.92 -28.01
N ARG A 233 -15.37 -17.99 -29.31
CA ARG A 233 -15.61 -19.25 -30.02
C ARG A 233 -14.32 -19.86 -30.57
N CYS A 234 -13.46 -19.05 -31.18
CA CYS A 234 -12.19 -19.54 -31.75
C CYS A 234 -11.09 -19.70 -30.70
N LEU A 235 -11.28 -19.15 -29.50
CA LEU A 235 -10.26 -19.08 -28.44
C LEU A 235 -8.93 -18.46 -28.89
N ALA A 236 -8.97 -17.57 -29.89
CA ALA A 236 -7.82 -16.94 -30.49
C ALA A 236 -7.93 -15.42 -30.44
N GLU A 237 -6.79 -14.76 -30.26
CA GLU A 237 -6.67 -13.32 -30.48
C GLU A 237 -6.88 -13.02 -31.96
N ARG A 238 -7.64 -11.97 -32.25
CA ARG A 238 -7.90 -11.51 -33.61
C ARG A 238 -7.46 -10.06 -33.72
N GLU A 239 -6.61 -9.79 -34.70
CA GLU A 239 -6.37 -8.42 -35.14
C GLU A 239 -7.58 -7.99 -35.97
N VAL A 240 -8.34 -7.05 -35.42
CA VAL A 240 -9.58 -6.58 -36.05
C VAL A 240 -9.55 -5.05 -36.02
N PRO A 241 -9.88 -4.37 -37.13
CA PRO A 241 -9.97 -2.91 -37.14
C PRO A 241 -10.85 -2.42 -35.98
N LYS A 242 -10.50 -1.27 -35.36
CA LYS A 242 -11.18 -0.75 -34.15
C LYS A 242 -12.71 -0.76 -34.24
N ASN A 243 -13.26 -0.60 -35.46
CA ASN A 243 -14.68 -0.46 -35.76
C ASN A 243 -15.42 -1.79 -35.99
N THR A 244 -14.73 -2.88 -36.33
CA THR A 244 -15.39 -4.16 -36.63
C THR A 244 -15.50 -4.99 -35.36
N LYS A 245 -16.74 -5.32 -34.97
CA LYS A 245 -17.06 -6.06 -33.74
C LYS A 245 -17.30 -7.56 -33.97
N LEU A 246 -17.02 -8.08 -35.16
CA LEU A 246 -17.26 -9.47 -35.54
C LEU A 246 -15.93 -10.15 -35.86
N CYS A 247 -15.81 -11.43 -35.48
CA CYS A 247 -14.67 -12.25 -35.85
C CYS A 247 -14.73 -12.56 -37.35
N PRO A 248 -13.62 -12.37 -38.11
CA PRO A 248 -13.60 -12.60 -39.56
C PRO A 248 -13.79 -14.08 -39.95
N GLU A 249 -13.47 -15.02 -39.07
CA GLU A 249 -13.58 -16.46 -39.37
C GLU A 249 -14.94 -17.06 -38.98
N CYS A 250 -15.46 -16.72 -37.80
CA CYS A 250 -16.67 -17.36 -37.27
C CYS A 250 -17.87 -16.42 -37.14
N GLY A 251 -17.75 -15.16 -37.59
CA GLY A 251 -18.81 -14.15 -37.53
C GLY A 251 -19.28 -13.78 -36.11
N THR A 252 -18.66 -14.31 -35.06
CA THR A 252 -19.12 -14.13 -33.68
C THR A 252 -18.74 -12.75 -33.16
N LYS A 253 -19.61 -12.13 -32.36
CA LYS A 253 -19.35 -10.83 -31.73
C LYS A 253 -18.15 -10.92 -30.79
N LEU A 254 -17.15 -10.10 -31.04
CA LEU A 254 -15.97 -9.96 -30.20
C LEU A 254 -16.38 -9.26 -28.90
N GLY A 255 -16.18 -9.96 -27.79
CA GLY A 255 -16.48 -9.45 -26.46
C GLY A 255 -15.47 -8.37 -26.01
N ARG A 256 -15.77 -7.75 -24.87
CA ARG A 256 -14.73 -7.09 -24.06
C ARG A 256 -13.78 -8.17 -23.50
N LYS A 257 -12.70 -7.79 -22.80
CA LYS A 257 -11.76 -8.72 -22.14
C LYS A 257 -12.39 -9.45 -20.94
N GLU A 258 -13.56 -10.04 -21.15
CA GLU A 258 -14.25 -10.90 -20.19
C GLU A 258 -13.75 -12.33 -20.40
N GLU A 259 -13.52 -13.04 -19.30
CA GLU A 259 -13.06 -14.41 -19.31
C GLU A 259 -14.23 -15.34 -19.66
N PRO A 260 -14.15 -16.16 -20.72
CA PRO A 260 -15.17 -17.14 -20.99
C PRO A 260 -15.15 -18.26 -19.92
N PRO A 261 -16.27 -18.98 -19.73
CA PRO A 261 -16.34 -20.07 -18.77
C PRO A 261 -15.21 -21.09 -18.98
N GLY A 262 -14.51 -21.44 -17.90
CA GLY A 262 -13.40 -22.40 -17.94
C GLY A 262 -12.07 -21.85 -18.47
N VAL A 263 -11.97 -20.57 -18.81
CA VAL A 263 -10.70 -19.93 -19.21
C VAL A 263 -10.30 -18.88 -18.20
N VAL A 264 -9.01 -18.86 -17.85
CA VAL A 264 -8.40 -17.80 -17.04
C VAL A 264 -7.28 -17.16 -17.83
N TRP A 265 -7.25 -15.83 -17.94
CA TRP A 265 -6.14 -15.15 -18.61
C TRP A 265 -4.87 -15.23 -17.76
N ALA A 266 -3.73 -15.41 -18.41
CA ALA A 266 -2.42 -15.45 -17.75
C ALA A 266 -2.17 -14.20 -16.88
N GLY A 267 -2.65 -13.03 -17.32
CA GLY A 267 -2.58 -11.78 -16.57
C GLY A 267 -3.54 -11.73 -15.38
N HIS A 268 -4.70 -12.39 -15.45
CA HIS A 268 -5.56 -12.55 -14.28
C HIS A 268 -4.92 -13.48 -13.25
N LEU A 269 -4.36 -14.62 -13.70
CA LEU A 269 -3.57 -15.52 -12.84
C LEU A 269 -2.40 -14.77 -12.16
N ASP A 270 -1.67 -13.94 -12.91
CA ASP A 270 -0.60 -13.08 -12.39
C ASP A 270 -1.11 -12.14 -11.29
N ASN A 271 -2.24 -11.47 -11.53
CA ASN A 271 -2.87 -10.59 -10.54
C ASN A 271 -3.37 -11.36 -9.31
N MET A 272 -3.89 -12.57 -9.47
CA MET A 272 -4.29 -13.42 -8.34
C MET A 272 -3.08 -13.76 -7.47
N ALA A 273 -1.94 -14.11 -8.09
CA ALA A 273 -0.70 -14.42 -7.39
C ALA A 273 -0.11 -13.20 -6.69
N ARG A 274 -0.02 -12.05 -7.38
CA ARG A 274 0.43 -10.78 -6.78
C ARG A 274 -0.43 -10.41 -5.56
N ARG A 275 -1.75 -10.47 -5.72
CA ARG A 275 -2.69 -10.17 -4.63
C ARG A 275 -2.48 -11.09 -3.44
N TRP A 276 -2.26 -12.39 -3.67
CA TRP A 276 -2.00 -13.35 -2.61
C TRP A 276 -0.69 -13.01 -1.88
N THR A 277 0.40 -12.75 -2.60
CA THR A 277 1.70 -12.40 -2.01
C THR A 277 1.62 -11.09 -1.20
N VAL A 278 0.92 -10.08 -1.70
CA VAL A 278 0.69 -8.83 -0.95
C VAL A 278 -0.11 -9.09 0.33
N LYS A 279 -1.14 -9.95 0.28
CA LYS A 279 -1.90 -10.33 1.48
C LYS A 279 -1.03 -11.10 2.48
N LEU A 280 -0.14 -11.97 2.01
CA LEU A 280 0.82 -12.68 2.85
C LEU A 280 1.75 -11.68 3.57
N PHE A 281 2.31 -10.73 2.83
CA PHE A 281 3.15 -9.67 3.39
C PHE A 281 2.42 -8.84 4.44
N LEU A 282 1.19 -8.39 4.15
CA LEU A 282 0.40 -7.62 5.12
C LEU A 282 0.05 -8.43 6.37
N ASN A 283 -0.16 -9.75 6.23
CA ASN A 283 -0.36 -10.63 7.37
C ASN A 283 0.90 -10.67 8.25
N HIS A 284 2.08 -10.83 7.64
CA HIS A 284 3.34 -10.83 8.38
C HIS A 284 3.62 -9.49 9.05
N LEU A 285 3.44 -8.37 8.33
CA LEU A 285 3.56 -7.03 8.89
C LEU A 285 2.60 -6.84 10.08
N TRP A 286 1.37 -7.33 9.97
CA TRP A 286 0.39 -7.26 11.06
C TRP A 286 0.84 -8.03 12.31
N VAL A 287 1.35 -9.26 12.14
CA VAL A 287 1.88 -10.07 13.26
C VAL A 287 3.05 -9.35 13.93
N VAL A 288 4.06 -8.96 13.15
CA VAL A 288 5.28 -8.33 13.68
C VAL A 288 4.98 -6.99 14.34
N TYR A 289 4.12 -6.16 13.73
CA TYR A 289 3.76 -4.86 14.30
C TYR A 289 3.01 -5.04 15.62
N ARG A 290 2.02 -5.95 15.68
CA ARG A 290 1.28 -6.17 16.92
C ARG A 290 2.15 -6.77 18.02
N GLN A 291 3.04 -7.70 17.71
CA GLN A 291 4.01 -8.23 18.67
C GLN A 291 4.92 -7.13 19.22
N ALA A 292 5.43 -6.24 18.35
CA ALA A 292 6.30 -5.15 18.75
C ALA A 292 5.59 -4.11 19.64
N GLU A 293 4.29 -3.89 19.42
CA GLU A 293 3.44 -3.06 20.28
C GLU A 293 2.89 -3.86 21.49
N GLY A 294 3.23 -5.14 21.65
CA GLY A 294 2.70 -6.02 22.70
C GLY A 294 1.19 -6.31 22.60
N LEU A 295 0.55 -6.08 21.46
CA LEU A 295 -0.87 -6.32 21.22
C LEU A 295 -1.14 -7.81 20.94
N ALA A 296 -2.38 -8.25 21.17
CA ALA A 296 -2.74 -9.65 20.97
C ALA A 296 -2.62 -10.06 19.49
N VAL A 297 -1.98 -11.19 19.22
CA VAL A 297 -1.91 -11.79 17.87
C VAL A 297 -2.82 -13.02 17.83
N ARG A 298 -3.50 -13.20 16.70
CA ARG A 298 -4.36 -14.35 16.44
C ARG A 298 -3.72 -15.19 15.33
N ALA A 299 -3.92 -16.50 15.40
CA ALA A 299 -3.57 -17.39 14.29
C ALA A 299 -4.28 -16.95 12.98
N PRO A 300 -3.71 -17.23 11.80
CA PRO A 300 -4.38 -16.99 10.53
C PRO A 300 -5.75 -17.67 10.49
N TYR A 301 -6.76 -16.99 9.94
CA TYR A 301 -8.14 -17.49 9.87
C TYR A 301 -8.23 -18.93 9.31
N ALA A 302 -7.45 -19.23 8.29
CA ALA A 302 -7.41 -20.55 7.65
C ALA A 302 -7.00 -21.66 8.63
N VAL A 303 -6.01 -21.40 9.49
CA VAL A 303 -5.54 -22.37 10.50
C VAL A 303 -6.54 -22.49 11.65
N GLU A 304 -7.18 -21.37 12.03
CA GLU A 304 -8.14 -21.37 13.13
C GLU A 304 -9.50 -21.98 12.77
N LYS A 305 -9.98 -21.75 11.54
CA LYS A 305 -11.31 -22.17 11.10
C LYS A 305 -11.32 -23.39 10.19
N MET A 306 -10.19 -23.68 9.54
CA MET A 306 -10.02 -24.82 8.61
C MET A 306 -8.71 -25.58 8.92
N PRO A 307 -8.49 -26.02 10.18
CA PRO A 307 -7.24 -26.67 10.60
C PRO A 307 -6.95 -27.98 9.84
N GLN A 308 -7.99 -28.63 9.32
CA GLN A 308 -7.90 -29.87 8.55
C GLN A 308 -7.36 -29.65 7.12
N GLU A 309 -7.47 -28.43 6.59
CA GLU A 309 -7.08 -28.08 5.21
C GLU A 309 -5.82 -27.19 5.17
N HIS A 310 -5.49 -26.52 6.28
CA HIS A 310 -4.40 -25.57 6.36
C HIS A 310 -3.58 -25.78 7.64
N ALA A 311 -2.51 -26.58 7.53
CA ALA A 311 -1.62 -26.89 8.66
C ALA A 311 -0.42 -25.93 8.77
N THR A 312 0.00 -25.28 7.68
CA THR A 312 1.25 -24.53 7.63
C THR A 312 1.01 -23.03 7.80
N VAL A 313 1.44 -22.48 8.94
CA VAL A 313 1.64 -21.03 9.12
C VAL A 313 3.03 -20.70 8.57
N ILE A 314 3.10 -19.73 7.67
CA ILE A 314 4.40 -19.16 7.25
C ILE A 314 4.78 -18.14 8.32
N ASP A 315 5.93 -18.32 8.96
CA ASP A 315 6.44 -17.39 9.96
C ASP A 315 6.99 -16.12 9.25
N PRO A 316 6.61 -14.90 9.69
CA PRO A 316 7.23 -13.66 9.23
C PRO A 316 8.78 -13.69 9.18
N TRP A 317 9.44 -14.32 10.16
CA TRP A 317 10.91 -14.35 10.27
C TRP A 317 11.56 -15.33 9.32
N GLU A 318 10.84 -16.39 8.91
CA GLU A 318 11.29 -17.28 7.84
C GLU A 318 11.36 -16.56 6.49
N MET A 319 10.63 -15.46 6.33
CA MET A 319 10.62 -14.63 5.11
C MET A 319 11.76 -13.62 5.04
N CYS A 320 12.61 -13.52 6.07
CA CYS A 320 13.81 -12.68 6.04
C CYS A 320 14.87 -13.25 5.08
N ASP A 321 15.41 -12.42 4.19
CA ASP A 321 16.44 -12.80 3.21
C ASP A 321 17.83 -12.88 3.87
N VAL A 322 18.07 -12.04 4.89
CA VAL A 322 19.32 -12.02 5.68
C VAL A 322 19.04 -12.30 7.16
N ARG A 323 20.03 -12.86 7.86
CA ARG A 323 19.89 -13.18 9.30
C ARG A 323 19.80 -11.91 10.16
N GLU A 324 20.62 -10.92 9.85
CA GLU A 324 20.70 -9.66 10.60
C GLU A 324 20.47 -8.48 9.65
N ALA A 325 19.86 -7.42 10.18
CA ALA A 325 19.59 -6.22 9.40
C ALA A 325 20.91 -5.56 8.96
N PRO A 326 21.08 -5.22 7.67
CA PRO A 326 22.30 -4.60 7.17
C PRO A 326 22.52 -3.25 7.87
N PRO A 327 23.78 -2.86 8.13
CA PRO A 327 24.07 -1.60 8.80
C PRO A 327 23.50 -0.43 8.02
N LEU A 328 23.04 0.59 8.74
CA LEU A 328 22.54 1.81 8.11
C LEU A 328 23.69 2.47 7.36
N ARG A 329 23.62 2.49 6.03
CA ARG A 329 24.51 3.34 5.23
C ARG A 329 24.22 4.78 5.63
N LYS A 330 25.26 5.51 6.05
CA LYS A 330 25.14 6.96 6.29
C LYS A 330 24.60 7.59 5.01
N ARG A 331 23.37 8.11 5.09
CA ARG A 331 22.80 8.84 3.96
C ARG A 331 23.61 10.11 3.79
N THR A 332 24.17 10.31 2.60
CA THR A 332 24.59 11.64 2.16
C THR A 332 23.31 12.38 1.77
N VAL A 333 22.76 13.21 2.66
CA VAL A 333 21.65 14.09 2.24
C VAL A 333 22.25 15.13 1.28
N PRO A 334 21.78 15.23 0.03
CA PRO A 334 22.19 16.31 -0.86
C PRO A 334 21.94 17.65 -0.16
N GLY A 335 22.98 18.47 0.00
CA GLY A 335 22.90 19.72 0.75
C GLY A 335 23.07 19.62 2.27
N GLU A 336 23.33 18.44 2.87
CA GLU A 336 23.57 18.35 4.34
C GLU A 336 24.82 19.13 4.77
N ARG A 337 25.87 19.08 3.94
CA ARG A 337 27.06 19.92 4.14
C ARG A 337 26.71 21.40 4.08
N LEU A 338 25.85 21.78 3.14
CA LEU A 338 25.41 23.17 2.98
C LEU A 338 24.55 23.62 4.17
N ARG A 339 23.61 22.77 4.63
CA ARG A 339 22.79 23.04 5.82
C ARG A 339 23.64 23.11 7.10
N LYS A 340 24.57 22.17 7.31
CA LYS A 340 25.51 22.22 8.45
C LYS A 340 26.37 23.48 8.41
N LYS A 341 26.80 23.88 7.21
CA LYS A 341 27.52 25.14 7.00
C LYS A 341 26.65 26.35 7.32
N MET A 342 25.40 26.41 6.82
CA MET A 342 24.47 27.51 7.10
C MET A 342 24.08 27.61 8.58
N LEU A 343 23.95 26.48 9.29
CA LEU A 343 23.68 26.46 10.72
C LEU A 343 24.92 26.89 11.53
N ALA A 344 26.12 26.44 11.15
CA ALA A 344 27.37 26.86 11.78
C ALA A 344 27.69 28.36 11.52
N ASP A 345 27.37 28.86 10.32
CA ASP A 345 27.56 30.27 9.96
C ASP A 345 26.49 31.17 10.62
N GLY A 346 25.33 30.62 10.99
CA GLY A 346 24.27 31.34 11.71
C GLY A 346 24.54 31.57 13.20
N ASP A 347 25.30 30.69 13.85
CA ASP A 347 25.71 30.84 15.25
C ASP A 347 26.85 31.87 15.41
N HIS A 348 27.56 32.23 14.33
CA HIS A 348 28.60 33.27 14.33
C HIS A 348 28.08 34.68 14.00
N ALA A 349 26.78 34.84 13.75
CA ALA A 349 26.15 36.13 13.50
C ALA A 349 25.34 36.67 14.71
N ALA A 350 25.40 35.97 15.85
CA ALA A 350 24.69 36.30 17.09
C ALA A 350 25.62 36.67 18.27
N GLU A 351 26.92 36.91 18.00
CA GLU A 351 27.86 37.63 18.88
C GLU A 351 28.25 38.95 18.21
#